data_AF-A0A8B7PH04-F1
#
_entry.id   AF-A0A8B7PH04-F1
#
_cell.length_a   1.000
_cell.length_b   1.000
_cell.length_c   1.000
_cell.angle_alpha   90.00
_cell.angle_beta   90.00
_cell.angle_gamma   90.00
#
_symmetry.space_group_name_H-M   'P 1'
#
loop_
_entity.id
_entity.type
_entity.pdbx_description
1 polymer ?
#
loop_
_entity_poly.entity_id
_entity_poly.type
_entity_poly.pdbx_seq_one_letter_code
_entity_poly.pdbx_strand_id
1 'polypeptide(L)'
;MLHRRVDVTAALLLMLLLAQAPHTTDGLKCYICNNCRKFELSQSRTCPPEQDKCMKMDMETGQVQRNCGTETMCNNSDREMRTRYTSVNCCSEDNCNKAATAASPLLSAALLLPLHVLFVRCQFSA
;
A
#
# COMPACT_ATOMS: atom_id res chain seq x y z
N MET A 1 52.43 15.66 13.44
CA MET A 1 51.40 14.79 12.82
C MET A 1 50.51 14.24 13.91
N LEU A 2 49.38 14.90 14.16
CA LEU A 2 48.45 14.54 15.21
C LEU A 2 47.55 13.40 14.68
N HIS A 3 47.91 12.15 14.99
CA HIS A 3 47.10 10.99 14.64
C HIS A 3 45.78 11.07 15.42
N ARG A 4 44.76 11.59 14.75
CA ARG A 4 43.36 11.59 15.15
C ARG A 4 42.93 10.13 15.30
N ARG A 5 43.05 9.57 16.50
CA ARG A 5 42.30 8.37 16.88
C ARG A 5 40.84 8.77 16.76
N VAL A 6 40.22 8.49 15.63
CA VAL A 6 38.77 8.55 15.51
C VAL A 6 38.27 7.56 16.55
N ASP A 7 37.75 8.10 17.65
CA ASP A 7 37.29 7.31 18.77
C ASP A 7 36.17 6.42 18.23
N VAL A 8 36.48 5.13 18.06
CA VAL A 8 35.57 4.16 17.43
C VAL A 8 34.25 4.11 18.19
N THR A 9 34.30 4.42 19.49
CA THR A 9 33.14 4.62 20.37
C THR A 9 32.28 5.81 19.94
N ALA A 10 32.88 6.97 19.66
CA ALA A 10 32.19 8.15 19.17
C ALA A 10 31.58 7.91 17.77
N ALA A 11 32.27 7.17 16.90
CA ALA A 11 31.76 6.78 15.60
C ALA A 11 30.56 5.80 15.72
N LEU A 12 30.62 4.83 16.63
CA LEU A 12 29.51 3.91 16.93
C LEU A 12 28.29 4.63 17.53
N LEU A 13 28.52 5.54 18.47
CA LEU A 13 27.46 6.37 19.07
C LEU A 13 26.77 7.25 18.02
N LEU A 14 27.54 7.84 17.10
CA LEU A 14 27.00 8.65 16.01
C LEU A 14 26.15 7.83 15.03
N MET A 15 26.56 6.60 14.70
CA MET A 15 25.78 5.69 13.86
C MET A 15 24.47 5.24 14.52
N LEU A 16 24.48 5.01 15.84
CA LEU A 16 23.28 4.66 16.61
C LEU A 16 22.26 5.81 16.68
N LEU A 17 22.73 7.06 16.69
CA LEU A 17 21.89 8.27 16.66
C LEU A 17 21.24 8.47 15.29
N LEU A 18 21.94 8.16 14.19
CA LEU A 18 21.41 8.29 12.82
C LEU A 18 20.39 7.20 12.45
N ALA A 19 20.41 6.05 13.13
CA ALA A 19 19.46 4.95 12.91
C ALA A 19 18.04 5.23 13.46
N GLN A 20 17.84 6.32 14.21
CA GLN A 20 16.55 6.69 14.81
C GLN A 20 15.73 7.63 13.91
N ALA A 21 16.10 7.79 12.63
CA ALA A 21 15.31 8.59 11.71
C ALA A 21 13.87 8.04 11.68
N PRO A 22 12.85 8.85 11.99
CA PRO A 22 11.48 8.40 11.90
C PRO A 22 11.21 7.99 10.46
N HIS A 23 11.00 6.70 10.23
CA HIS A 23 10.50 6.22 8.96
C HIS A 23 9.09 6.77 8.82
N THR A 24 8.93 7.79 7.97
CA THR A 24 7.60 8.22 7.54
C THR A 24 7.05 7.12 6.66
N THR A 25 6.32 6.18 7.25
CA THR A 25 5.41 5.33 6.48
C THR A 25 4.36 6.28 5.92
N ASP A 26 4.50 6.63 4.65
CA ASP A 26 3.47 7.37 3.93
C ASP A 26 2.17 6.58 4.10
N GLY A 27 1.18 7.18 4.78
CA GLY A 27 -0.09 6.52 5.04
C GLY A 27 -0.81 6.19 3.73
N LEU A 28 -1.59 5.11 3.73
CA LEU A 28 -2.37 4.64 2.59
C LEU A 28 -3.14 5.80 1.95
N LYS A 29 -3.09 5.95 0.63
CA LYS A 29 -3.85 6.97 -0.10
C LYS A 29 -5.05 6.33 -0.80
N CYS A 30 -6.21 6.94 -0.70
CA CYS A 30 -7.42 6.47 -1.38
C CYS A 30 -8.15 7.62 -2.05
N TYR A 31 -8.95 7.31 -3.08
CA TYR A 31 -9.93 8.27 -3.57
C TYR A 31 -11.06 8.43 -2.56
N ILE A 32 -11.43 9.67 -2.27
CA ILE A 32 -12.54 10.02 -1.40
C ILE A 32 -13.57 10.81 -2.19
N CYS A 33 -14.77 10.26 -2.33
CA CYS A 33 -15.87 10.94 -2.98
C CYS A 33 -17.22 10.42 -2.48
N ASN A 34 -18.20 11.31 -2.45
CA ASN A 34 -19.59 10.96 -2.17
C ASN A 34 -20.39 11.08 -3.47
N ASN A 35 -21.14 10.04 -3.81
CA ASN A 35 -22.06 10.01 -4.94
C ASN A 35 -21.42 10.37 -6.29
N CYS A 36 -20.16 10.01 -6.50
CA CYS A 36 -19.41 10.38 -7.69
C CYS A 36 -19.36 9.25 -8.72
N ARG A 37 -19.72 9.54 -9.98
CA ARG A 37 -19.46 8.60 -11.10
C ARG A 37 -18.07 8.77 -11.67
N LYS A 38 -17.62 10.02 -11.75
CA LYS A 38 -16.26 10.41 -12.15
C LYS A 38 -15.53 10.90 -10.91
N PHE A 39 -14.24 10.61 -10.84
CA PHE A 39 -13.33 11.06 -9.79
C PHE A 39 -12.09 11.66 -10.44
N GLU A 40 -11.43 12.55 -9.71
CA GLU A 40 -10.21 13.23 -10.16
C GLU A 40 -9.05 12.90 -9.23
N LEU A 41 -7.82 13.05 -9.72
CA LEU A 41 -6.60 12.89 -8.90
C LEU A 41 -6.62 13.77 -7.64
N SER A 42 -7.26 14.94 -7.71
CA SER A 42 -7.46 15.88 -6.60
C SER A 42 -8.25 15.30 -5.43
N GLN A 43 -8.96 14.20 -5.64
CA GLN A 43 -9.75 13.49 -4.62
C GLN A 43 -8.96 12.37 -3.94
N SER A 44 -7.71 12.12 -4.32
CA SER A 44 -6.81 11.21 -3.60
C SER A 44 -6.34 11.87 -2.31
N ARG A 45 -6.54 11.18 -1.18
CA ARG A 45 -6.19 11.67 0.16
C ARG A 45 -5.51 10.56 0.95
N THR A 46 -4.54 10.94 1.79
CA THR A 46 -3.97 10.05 2.80
C THR A 46 -5.03 9.70 3.83
N CYS A 47 -5.22 8.42 4.07
CA CYS A 47 -6.12 7.88 5.06
C CYS A 47 -5.60 8.12 6.48
N PRO A 48 -6.51 8.23 7.46
CA PRO A 48 -6.15 8.15 8.87
C PRO A 48 -5.38 6.85 9.17
N PRO A 49 -4.47 6.84 10.16
CA PRO A 49 -3.60 5.69 10.44
C PRO A 49 -4.37 4.41 10.81
N GLU A 50 -5.58 4.54 11.36
CA GLU A 50 -6.45 3.42 11.69
C GLU A 50 -7.25 2.86 10.49
N GLN A 51 -7.21 3.52 9.33
CA GLN A 51 -7.96 3.14 8.13
C GLN A 51 -7.01 2.60 7.05
N ASP A 52 -6.93 1.27 6.99
CA ASP A 52 -6.00 0.49 6.19
C ASP A 52 -6.60 -0.08 4.89
N LYS A 53 -7.81 0.38 4.53
CA LYS A 53 -8.53 -0.05 3.32
C LYS A 53 -9.03 1.13 2.52
N CYS A 54 -8.91 1.05 1.20
CA CYS A 54 -9.70 1.83 0.28
C CYS A 54 -11.02 1.09 0.00
N MET A 55 -12.13 1.79 0.17
CA MET A 55 -13.47 1.27 -0.10
C MET A 55 -14.04 1.89 -1.38
N LYS A 56 -14.79 1.08 -2.14
CA LYS A 56 -15.64 1.49 -3.25
C LYS A 56 -17.02 0.85 -3.06
N MET A 57 -18.04 1.69 -2.93
CA MET A 57 -19.41 1.27 -2.67
C MET A 57 -20.30 1.76 -3.81
N ASP A 58 -20.90 0.85 -4.55
CA ASP A 58 -21.80 1.17 -5.66
C ASP A 58 -23.24 1.22 -5.14
N MET A 59 -24.01 2.23 -5.55
CA MET A 59 -25.42 2.40 -5.19
C MET A 59 -26.34 1.96 -6.34
N GLU A 60 -27.60 1.66 -6.03
CA GLU A 60 -28.62 1.31 -7.04
C GLU A 60 -28.86 2.43 -8.07
N THR A 61 -28.69 3.69 -7.67
CA THR A 61 -28.77 4.87 -8.55
C THR A 61 -27.60 4.95 -9.56
N GLY A 62 -26.65 4.02 -9.47
CA GLY A 62 -25.40 4.00 -10.20
C GLY A 62 -24.42 5.10 -9.78
N GLN A 63 -24.66 5.74 -8.64
CA GLN A 63 -23.67 6.58 -7.97
C GLN A 63 -22.67 5.70 -7.22
N VAL A 64 -21.44 6.20 -7.03
CA VAL A 64 -20.39 5.48 -6.31
C VAL A 64 -19.92 6.33 -5.14
N GLN A 65 -19.76 5.70 -3.98
CA GLN A 65 -19.07 6.29 -2.85
C GLN A 65 -17.71 5.63 -2.68
N ARG A 66 -16.69 6.44 -2.42
CA ARG A 66 -15.32 5.99 -2.21
C ARG A 66 -14.80 6.64 -0.95
N ASN A 67 -14.22 5.86 -0.06
CA ASN A 67 -13.70 6.35 1.23
C ASN A 67 -12.51 5.49 1.67
N CYS A 68 -11.77 6.00 2.65
CA CYS A 68 -10.92 5.17 3.50
C CYS A 68 -11.82 4.38 4.49
N GLY A 69 -11.36 3.23 4.94
CA GLY A 69 -12.07 2.39 5.89
C GLY A 69 -11.16 1.39 6.57
N THR A 70 -11.75 0.59 7.45
CA THR A 70 -11.04 -0.48 8.15
C THR A 70 -11.43 -1.84 7.59
N GLU A 71 -10.61 -2.86 7.85
CA GLU A 71 -10.96 -4.25 7.58
C GLU A 71 -12.33 -4.65 8.16
N THR A 72 -12.70 -4.17 9.34
CA THR A 72 -14.01 -4.42 9.95
C THR A 72 -15.15 -3.81 9.13
N MET A 73 -14.99 -2.60 8.60
CA MET A 73 -16.00 -1.97 7.73
C MET A 73 -16.17 -2.75 6.43
N CYS A 74 -15.07 -3.29 5.88
CA CYS A 74 -15.10 -4.15 4.70
C CYS A 74 -15.84 -5.47 4.95
N ASN A 75 -15.62 -6.10 6.12
CA ASN A 75 -16.26 -7.37 6.46
C ASN A 75 -17.73 -7.23 6.89
N ASN A 76 -18.11 -6.07 7.46
CA ASN A 76 -19.50 -5.77 7.83
C ASN A 76 -20.37 -5.29 6.65
N SER A 77 -19.83 -5.31 5.41
CA SER A 77 -20.57 -4.93 4.21
C SER A 77 -21.87 -5.71 4.02
N ASP A 78 -21.96 -6.90 4.60
CA ASP A 78 -23.00 -7.88 4.31
C ASP A 78 -24.33 -7.68 5.05
N ARG A 79 -24.36 -6.94 6.16
CA ARG A 79 -25.59 -6.75 6.97
C ARG A 79 -26.20 -5.36 6.89
N GLU A 80 -25.39 -4.32 7.06
CA GLU A 80 -25.91 -2.95 7.17
C GLU A 80 -25.75 -2.17 5.86
N MET A 81 -24.64 -2.40 5.15
CA MET A 81 -24.30 -1.68 3.93
C MET A 81 -25.09 -2.18 2.71
N ARG A 82 -25.47 -3.46 2.64
CA ARG A 82 -26.32 -4.01 1.56
C ARG A 82 -27.71 -3.36 1.43
N THR A 83 -28.20 -2.68 2.47
CA THR A 83 -29.46 -1.92 2.38
C THR A 83 -29.33 -0.61 1.58
N ARG A 84 -28.10 -0.11 1.39
CA ARG A 84 -27.82 1.18 0.71
C ARG A 84 -26.92 1.03 -0.51
N TYR A 85 -26.12 -0.03 -0.57
CA TYR A 85 -25.13 -0.28 -1.61
C TYR A 85 -25.35 -1.65 -2.24
N THR A 86 -25.27 -1.71 -3.57
CA THR A 86 -25.37 -2.95 -4.35
C THR A 86 -24.10 -3.78 -4.27
N SER A 87 -22.95 -3.13 -4.11
CA SER A 87 -21.67 -3.80 -3.89
C SER A 87 -20.73 -2.94 -3.05
N VAL A 88 -19.91 -3.61 -2.24
CA VAL A 88 -18.79 -3.01 -1.50
C VAL A 88 -17.53 -3.76 -1.91
N ASN A 89 -16.52 -3.03 -2.41
CA ASN A 89 -15.22 -3.58 -2.76
C ASN A 89 -14.13 -2.87 -1.95
N CYS A 90 -13.21 -3.66 -1.40
CA CYS A 90 -12.11 -3.17 -0.57
C CYS A 90 -10.75 -3.63 -1.10
N CYS A 91 -9.73 -2.82 -0.88
CA CYS A 91 -8.35 -3.11 -1.26
C CYS A 91 -7.37 -2.29 -0.41
N SER A 92 -6.09 -2.67 -0.37
CA SER A 92 -5.08 -2.12 0.55
C SER A 92 -3.91 -1.40 -0.14
N GLU A 93 -4.01 -1.14 -1.45
CA GLU A 93 -2.99 -0.43 -2.21
C GLU A 93 -3.41 1.02 -2.45
N ASP A 94 -2.43 1.91 -2.62
CA ASP A 94 -2.68 3.31 -2.92
C ASP A 94 -3.61 3.47 -4.13
N ASN A 95 -4.72 4.17 -3.92
CA ASN A 95 -5.70 4.55 -4.93
C ASN A 95 -6.31 3.36 -5.68
N CYS A 96 -6.30 2.16 -5.07
CA CYS A 96 -6.83 0.94 -5.67
C CYS A 96 -8.35 1.00 -5.91
N ASN A 97 -9.07 1.90 -5.22
CA ASN A 97 -10.50 2.14 -5.42
C ASN A 97 -10.84 3.02 -6.64
N LYS A 98 -9.89 3.23 -7.58
CA LYS A 98 -10.05 4.03 -8.80
C LYS A 98 -11.25 3.60 -9.65
N ALA A 99 -11.36 2.35 -10.07
CA ALA A 99 -12.54 1.81 -10.74
C ALA A 99 -12.46 0.29 -10.73
N ALA A 100 -13.54 -0.41 -11.06
CA ALA A 100 -13.47 -1.84 -11.31
C ALA A 100 -12.65 -2.07 -12.60
N THR A 101 -11.36 -2.32 -12.47
CA THR A 101 -10.72 -3.23 -13.43
C THR A 101 -11.45 -4.55 -13.24
N ALA A 102 -12.15 -5.01 -14.26
CA ALA A 102 -12.57 -6.40 -14.34
C ALA A 102 -11.32 -7.24 -14.01
N ALA A 103 -11.27 -7.81 -12.81
CA ALA A 103 -10.18 -8.68 -12.43
C ALA A 103 -10.36 -9.93 -13.29
N SER A 104 -9.71 -9.98 -14.45
CA SER A 104 -9.47 -11.24 -15.13
C SER A 104 -8.55 -12.04 -14.22
N PRO A 105 -8.97 -13.21 -13.70
CA PRO A 105 -8.12 -14.05 -12.87
C PRO A 105 -7.21 -14.86 -13.79
N LEU A 106 -6.29 -14.21 -14.49
CA LEU A 106 -5.32 -14.90 -15.32
C LEU A 106 -3.93 -14.26 -15.14
N LEU A 107 -3.04 -15.07 -14.58
CA LEU A 107 -1.58 -15.00 -14.66
C LEU A 107 -0.84 -14.21 -13.55
N SER A 108 -0.94 -14.70 -12.31
CA SER A 108 0.19 -14.63 -11.35
C SER A 108 0.76 -16.04 -11.10
N ALA A 109 1.02 -16.76 -12.18
CA ALA A 109 1.67 -18.06 -12.16
C ALA A 109 2.79 -18.10 -13.21
N ALA A 110 3.81 -17.25 -13.06
CA ALA A 110 5.13 -17.44 -13.70
C ALA A 110 6.10 -16.37 -13.23
N LEU A 111 6.85 -16.61 -12.15
CA LEU A 111 8.28 -16.31 -12.04
C LEU A 111 8.84 -16.80 -10.69
N LEU A 112 8.60 -18.08 -10.40
CA LEU A 112 9.56 -18.86 -9.63
C LEU A 112 10.47 -19.56 -10.65
N LEU A 113 11.53 -18.87 -11.08
CA LEU A 113 12.69 -19.53 -11.65
C LEU A 113 13.91 -19.24 -10.77
N PRO A 114 14.70 -20.27 -10.45
CA PRO A 114 15.49 -20.35 -9.23
C PRO A 114 16.80 -19.58 -9.31
N LEU A 115 17.21 -19.11 -8.14
CA LEU A 115 18.47 -18.49 -7.76
C LEU A 115 19.70 -19.42 -7.89
N HIS A 116 19.81 -20.21 -8.97
CA HIS A 116 20.83 -21.28 -9.10
C HIS A 116 21.81 -21.15 -10.28
N VAL A 117 21.67 -20.16 -11.17
CA VAL A 117 22.61 -20.01 -12.30
C VAL A 117 23.78 -19.05 -12.00
N LEU A 118 23.73 -18.28 -10.90
CA LEU A 118 24.79 -17.30 -10.57
C LEU A 118 25.97 -17.86 -9.77
N PHE A 119 25.90 -19.07 -9.19
CA PHE A 119 27.00 -19.61 -8.38
C PHE A 119 28.02 -20.48 -9.14
N VAL A 120 27.80 -20.82 -10.42
CA VAL A 120 28.70 -21.74 -11.16
C VAL A 120 29.75 -21.01 -12.01
N ARG A 121 29.75 -19.67 -12.08
CA ARG A 121 30.71 -18.92 -12.93
C ARG A 121 31.75 -18.05 -12.24
N CYS A 122 31.94 -18.20 -10.92
CA CYS A 122 33.05 -17.55 -10.20
C CYS A 122 34.10 -18.53 -9.62
N GLN A 123 34.37 -19.65 -10.29
CA GLN A 123 35.54 -20.50 -9.97
C GLN A 123 36.52 -20.72 -11.13
N PHE A 124 36.39 -20.01 -12.26
CA PHE A 124 37.38 -20.09 -13.33
C PHE A 124 37.64 -18.72 -13.98
N SER A 125 38.43 -17.87 -13.31
CA SER A 125 39.44 -17.03 -13.95
C SER A 125 40.23 -16.23 -12.92
N ALA A 126 41.56 -16.30 -13.11
CA ALA A 126 42.66 -15.64 -12.40
C ALA A 126 43.05 -16.27 -11.05
#